data_AF-A0A4Y7SZM7-F1
#
_entry.id   AF-A0A4Y7SZM7-F1
#
_cell.length_a   1.000
_cell.length_b   1.000
_cell.length_c   1.000
_cell.angle_alpha   90.00
_cell.angle_beta   90.00
_cell.angle_gamma   90.00
#
_symmetry.space_group_name_H-M   'P 1'
#
loop_
_entity.id
_entity.type
_entity.pdbx_description
1 polymer ?
#
loop_
_entity_poly.entity_id
_entity_poly.type
_entity_poly.pdbx_seq_one_letter_code
_entity_poly.pdbx_strand_id
1 'polypeptide(L)'
;LARDHNYAVSQLRNSLVAPLGIPQPEWSNIVKGQPINLDQFFSSLHQIHPVQESVGRLGTTEIAFMKPEPAKHIQTASEWSSSWNLAKRAYKFVFLHRKSELDWYGEYIEDMFAS
;
A
#
# COMPACT_ATOMS: atom_id res chain seq x y z
N LEU A 1 11.95 2.89 20.58
CA LEU A 1 11.01 2.15 19.70
C LEU A 1 10.71 2.86 18.38
N ALA A 2 10.48 4.18 18.32
CA ALA A 2 10.23 4.89 17.04
C ALA A 2 11.42 4.93 16.05
N ARG A 3 12.67 4.81 16.54
CA ARG A 3 13.89 4.85 15.71
C ARG A 3 14.03 3.67 14.73
N ASP A 4 13.36 2.54 14.98
CA ASP A 4 13.53 1.32 14.18
C ASP A 4 12.61 1.27 12.94
N HIS A 5 11.38 1.81 13.06
CA HIS A 5 10.37 1.72 12.01
C HIS A 5 10.80 2.45 10.72
N ASN A 6 11.43 3.62 10.86
CA ASN A 6 11.92 4.38 9.70
C ASN A 6 13.11 3.67 9.01
N TYR A 7 13.92 2.94 9.78
CA TYR A 7 15.02 2.14 9.23
C TYR A 7 14.49 0.89 8.52
N ALA A 8 13.52 0.19 9.11
CA ALA A 8 12.85 -0.92 8.45
C ALA A 8 12.20 -0.49 7.12
N VAL A 9 11.47 0.63 7.11
CA VAL A 9 10.87 1.18 5.88
C VAL A 9 11.93 1.53 4.83
N SER A 10 13.09 2.08 5.22
CA SER A 10 14.16 2.39 4.26
C SER A 10 14.80 1.13 3.67
N GLN A 11 14.96 0.07 4.46
CA GLN A 11 15.42 -1.24 3.96
C GLN A 11 14.41 -1.88 3.01
N LEU A 12 13.11 -1.81 3.33
CA LEU A 12 12.04 -2.33 2.46
C LEU A 12 12.02 -1.61 1.10
N ARG A 13 12.24 -0.28 1.09
CA ARG A 13 12.31 0.53 -0.14
C ARG A 13 13.47 0.14 -1.04
N ASN A 14 14.63 -0.17 -0.46
CA ASN A 14 15.83 -0.52 -1.21
C ASN A 14 15.91 -2.02 -1.53
N SER A 15 14.94 -2.80 -1.07
CA SER A 15 14.93 -4.24 -1.24
C SER A 15 14.51 -4.62 -2.67
N LEU A 16 15.41 -5.27 -3.40
CA LEU A 16 15.14 -5.82 -4.73
C LEU A 16 14.15 -7.00 -4.71
N VAL A 17 13.87 -7.54 -3.52
CA VAL A 17 12.95 -8.68 -3.34
C VAL A 17 11.58 -8.27 -2.79
N ALA A 18 11.38 -6.97 -2.52
CA ALA A 18 10.07 -6.48 -2.10
C ALA A 18 9.05 -6.60 -3.26
N PRO A 19 7.79 -6.93 -2.96
CA PRO A 19 6.75 -6.98 -3.98
C PRO A 19 6.60 -5.63 -4.68
N LEU A 20 6.51 -5.64 -6.01
CA LEU A 20 6.34 -4.44 -6.83
C LEU A 20 4.91 -3.89 -6.70
N GLY A 21 4.76 -2.58 -6.89
CA GLY A 21 3.46 -1.91 -6.94
C GLY A 21 2.86 -1.53 -5.57
N ILE A 22 3.61 -1.65 -4.48
CA ILE A 22 3.13 -1.24 -3.14
C ILE A 22 3.35 0.26 -2.94
N PRO A 23 2.31 1.05 -2.58
CA PRO A 23 2.46 2.48 -2.31
C PRO A 23 3.44 2.75 -1.16
N GLN A 24 4.28 3.79 -1.29
CA GLN A 24 5.26 4.17 -0.28
C GLN A 24 4.69 4.50 1.11
N PRO A 25 3.59 5.25 1.26
CA PRO A 25 3.02 5.52 2.58
C PRO A 25 2.49 4.25 3.26
N GLU A 26 2.03 3.27 2.47
CA GLU A 26 1.47 2.03 3.01
C GLU A 26 2.53 1.12 3.64
N TRP A 27 3.78 1.13 3.17
CA TRP A 27 4.87 0.47 3.89
C TRP A 27 5.06 1.00 5.31
N SER A 28 4.89 2.31 5.51
CA SER A 28 4.97 2.93 6.83
C SER A 28 3.82 2.47 7.72
N ASN A 29 2.60 2.43 7.17
CA ASN A 29 1.40 1.99 7.89
C ASN A 29 1.52 0.52 8.30
N ILE A 30 1.93 -0.35 7.37
CA ILE A 30 2.15 -1.78 7.64
C ILE A 30 3.16 -1.98 8.76
N VAL A 31 4.37 -1.39 8.64
CA VAL A 31 5.44 -1.57 9.64
C VAL A 31 5.05 -1.04 11.01
N LYS A 32 4.24 0.03 11.07
CA LYS A 32 3.73 0.61 12.32
C LYS A 32 2.48 -0.08 12.87
N GLY A 33 1.91 -1.05 12.16
CA GLY A 33 0.64 -1.68 12.51
C GLY A 33 -0.56 -0.73 12.44
N GLN A 34 -0.47 0.33 11.64
CA GLN A 34 -1.57 1.26 11.39
C GLN A 34 -2.51 0.71 10.30
N PRO A 35 -3.77 1.18 10.25
CA PRO A 35 -4.68 0.85 9.17
C PRO A 35 -4.08 1.22 7.81
N ILE A 36 -4.23 0.33 6.83
CA ILE A 36 -3.82 0.58 5.45
C ILE A 36 -4.96 1.21 4.66
N ASN A 37 -4.61 2.02 3.65
CA ASN A 37 -5.58 2.54 2.71
C ASN A 37 -5.66 1.65 1.46
N LEU A 38 -6.73 0.86 1.34
CA LEU A 38 -6.90 -0.07 0.23
C LEU A 38 -7.08 0.64 -1.12
N ASP A 39 -7.63 1.86 -1.14
CA ASP A 39 -7.77 2.66 -2.36
C ASP A 39 -6.40 3.08 -2.92
N GLN A 40 -5.36 3.18 -2.08
CA GLN A 40 -4.01 3.44 -2.57
C GLN A 40 -3.41 2.20 -3.25
N PHE A 41 -3.67 1.00 -2.73
CA PHE A 41 -3.31 -0.24 -3.43
C PHE A 41 -4.06 -0.39 -4.74
N PHE A 42 -5.34 0.01 -4.76
CA PHE A 42 -6.12 0.03 -5.99
C PHE A 42 -5.55 1.02 -7.02
N SER A 43 -5.26 2.23 -6.56
CA SER A 43 -4.64 3.27 -7.39
C SER A 43 -3.31 2.80 -7.97
N SER A 44 -2.46 2.11 -7.19
CA SER A 44 -1.18 1.61 -7.69
C SER A 44 -1.30 0.48 -8.72
N LEU A 45 -2.33 -0.36 -8.64
CA LEU A 45 -2.61 -1.38 -9.67
C LEU A 45 -2.93 -0.77 -11.04
N HIS A 46 -3.50 0.43 -11.06
CA HIS A 46 -3.91 1.11 -12.29
C HIS A 46 -2.92 2.17 -12.77
N GLN A 47 -1.90 2.49 -11.97
CA GLN A 47 -0.81 3.38 -12.36
C GLN A 47 0.26 2.58 -13.11
N ILE A 48 -0.05 2.18 -14.35
CA ILE A 48 0.94 1.61 -15.30
C ILE A 48 1.91 2.70 -15.82
N HIS A 49 1.66 3.97 -15.48
CA HIS A 49 2.58 5.08 -15.73
C HIS A 49 2.96 5.75 -14.41
N PRO A 50 4.23 6.16 -14.24
CA PRO A 50 4.74 6.63 -12.97
C PRO A 50 3.96 7.88 -12.55
N VAL A 51 3.20 7.78 -11.46
CA VAL A 51 2.81 8.96 -10.70
C VAL A 51 4.10 9.50 -10.10
N GLN A 52 4.58 10.57 -10.73
CA GLN A 52 5.60 11.45 -10.19
C GLN A 52 4.99 12.12 -8.96
N GLU A 53 5.03 11.42 -7.83
CA GLU A 53 4.65 12.01 -6.55
C GLU A 53 5.70 13.04 -6.14
N SER A 54 5.21 14.21 -5.77
CA SER A 54 5.88 15.39 -5.21
C SER A 54 6.70 16.26 -6.17
N VAL A 55 6.03 17.28 -6.72
CA VAL A 55 6.66 18.46 -7.32
C VAL A 55 7.63 19.07 -6.31
N GLY A 56 8.81 19.54 -6.77
CA GLY A 56 9.71 20.35 -5.95
C GLY A 56 10.18 21.67 -6.60
N ARG A 57 9.91 22.85 -5.98
CA ARG A 57 10.74 24.09 -6.13
C ARG A 57 12.16 23.85 -5.65
N LEU A 58 13.07 23.92 -6.60
CA LEU A 58 14.38 24.53 -6.37
C LEU A 58 14.27 26.01 -6.76
N GLY A 59 14.11 26.90 -5.78
CA GLY A 59 13.98 28.35 -6.00
C GLY A 59 12.54 28.86 -6.00
N THR A 60 12.17 29.72 -6.97
CA THR A 60 10.85 30.36 -7.08
C THR A 60 9.78 29.53 -7.80
N THR A 61 9.78 28.17 -7.83
CA THR A 61 8.76 27.34 -8.57
C THR A 61 8.06 26.12 -7.85
N GLU A 62 6.74 26.10 -7.52
CA GLU A 62 6.05 25.38 -6.39
C GLU A 62 6.37 23.88 -6.06
N ILE A 63 6.67 23.55 -4.78
CA ILE A 63 6.80 22.16 -4.28
C ILE A 63 5.42 21.85 -3.70
N ALA A 64 4.71 20.86 -4.22
CA ALA A 64 3.50 20.36 -3.58
C ALA A 64 3.74 18.92 -3.08
N PHE A 65 3.99 18.80 -1.78
CA PHE A 65 3.83 17.55 -1.04
C PHE A 65 2.39 17.46 -0.54
N MET A 66 1.42 17.38 -1.46
CA MET A 66 0.09 16.92 -1.05
C MET A 66 0.20 15.43 -0.76
N LYS A 67 -0.40 15.00 0.36
CA LYS A 67 -0.62 13.57 0.62
C LYS A 67 -1.25 12.97 -0.63
N PRO A 68 -0.74 11.86 -1.17
CA PRO A 68 -1.38 11.24 -2.31
C PRO A 68 -2.75 10.73 -1.86
N GLU A 69 -3.78 11.53 -2.12
CA GLU A 69 -5.13 10.99 -2.12
C GLU A 69 -5.18 9.95 -3.23
N PRO A 70 -5.74 8.77 -2.95
CA PRO A 70 -5.88 7.74 -3.95
C PRO A 70 -6.72 8.30 -5.11
N ALA A 71 -6.13 8.39 -6.29
CA ALA A 71 -6.81 8.91 -7.48
C ALA A 71 -8.01 8.04 -7.90
N LYS A 72 -8.06 6.80 -7.41
CA LYS A 72 -9.14 5.85 -7.67
C LYS A 72 -9.63 5.23 -6.36
N HIS A 73 -10.94 5.16 -6.22
CA HIS A 73 -11.62 4.46 -5.13
C HIS A 73 -12.16 3.12 -5.60
N ILE A 74 -12.14 2.15 -4.71
CA ILE A 74 -12.73 0.82 -4.94
C ILE A 74 -14.26 0.96 -4.95
N GLN A 75 -14.89 0.50 -6.03
CA GLN A 75 -16.35 0.52 -6.19
C GLN A 75 -16.94 -0.88 -6.36
N THR A 76 -16.12 -1.86 -6.74
CA THR A 76 -16.58 -3.23 -7.01
C THR A 76 -15.84 -4.26 -6.17
N ALA A 77 -16.48 -5.42 -5.96
CA ALA A 77 -15.90 -6.56 -5.27
C ALA A 77 -14.60 -7.06 -5.95
N SER A 78 -14.52 -7.02 -7.28
CA SER A 78 -13.31 -7.40 -8.03
C SER A 78 -12.14 -6.44 -7.81
N GLU A 79 -12.41 -5.14 -7.71
CA GLU A 79 -11.40 -4.12 -7.41
C GLU A 79 -10.91 -4.26 -5.98
N TRP A 80 -11.82 -4.52 -5.04
CA TRP A 80 -11.47 -4.82 -3.65
C TRP A 80 -10.57 -6.06 -3.57
N SER A 81 -10.97 -7.16 -4.21
CA SER A 81 -10.25 -8.44 -4.17
C SER A 81 -8.84 -8.31 -4.76
N SER A 82 -8.70 -7.58 -5.87
CA SER A 82 -7.40 -7.31 -6.51
C SER A 82 -6.49 -6.49 -5.60
N SER A 83 -7.04 -5.44 -4.97
CA SER A 83 -6.31 -4.56 -4.06
C SER A 83 -5.91 -5.27 -2.77
N TRP A 84 -6.81 -6.10 -2.22
CA TRP A 84 -6.53 -6.91 -1.04
C TRP A 84 -5.44 -7.95 -1.32
N ASN A 85 -5.45 -8.60 -2.48
CA ASN A 85 -4.39 -9.51 -2.87
C ASN A 85 -3.01 -8.84 -2.95
N LEU A 86 -2.95 -7.59 -3.39
CA LEU A 86 -1.71 -6.81 -3.39
C LEU A 86 -1.27 -6.45 -1.95
N ALA A 87 -2.19 -5.99 -1.11
CA ALA A 87 -1.94 -5.72 0.30
C ALA A 87 -1.44 -6.96 1.05
N LYS A 88 -2.05 -8.12 0.81
CA LYS A 88 -1.61 -9.41 1.37
C LYS A 88 -0.16 -9.73 1.02
N ARG A 89 0.33 -9.41 -0.18
CA ARG A 89 1.74 -9.62 -0.56
C ARG A 89 2.67 -8.75 0.28
N ALA A 90 2.33 -7.48 0.48
CA ALA A 90 3.10 -6.57 1.33
C ALA A 90 3.14 -7.05 2.78
N TYR A 91 2.00 -7.44 3.33
CA TYR A 91 1.93 -7.98 4.69
C TYR A 91 2.68 -9.32 4.84
N LYS A 92 2.57 -10.26 3.90
CA LYS A 92 3.30 -11.54 3.95
C LYS A 92 4.81 -11.34 3.89
N PHE A 93 5.27 -10.27 3.23
CA PHE A 93 6.69 -9.91 3.16
C PHE A 93 7.22 -9.40 4.51
N VAL A 94 6.45 -8.58 5.24
CA VAL A 94 6.88 -8.01 6.54
C VAL A 94 6.56 -8.95 7.72
N PHE A 95 5.39 -9.60 7.67
CA PHE A 95 4.82 -10.40 8.75
C PHE A 95 4.31 -11.75 8.22
N LEU A 96 5.24 -12.63 7.84
CA LEU A 96 4.91 -13.95 7.30
C LEU A 96 3.97 -14.77 8.21
N HIS A 97 4.11 -14.62 9.53
CA HIS A 97 3.29 -15.32 10.52
C HIS A 97 1.80 -14.94 10.50
N ARG A 98 1.43 -13.78 9.92
CA ARG A 98 0.03 -13.33 9.81
C ARG A 98 -0.67 -13.83 8.55
N LYS A 99 -0.02 -14.67 7.74
CA LYS A 99 -0.55 -15.17 6.47
C LYS A 99 -1.98 -15.72 6.60
N SER A 100 -2.21 -16.63 7.55
CA SER A 100 -3.50 -17.31 7.72
C SER A 100 -4.62 -16.35 8.11
N GLU A 101 -4.31 -15.39 8.98
CA GLU A 101 -5.26 -14.34 9.41
C GLU A 101 -5.70 -13.49 8.21
N LEU A 102 -4.75 -13.07 7.36
CA LEU A 102 -5.02 -12.24 6.19
C LEU A 102 -5.80 -12.98 5.10
N ASP A 103 -5.53 -14.27 4.92
CA ASP A 103 -6.26 -15.10 3.97
C ASP A 103 -7.70 -15.31 4.46
N TRP A 104 -7.91 -15.65 5.74
CA TRP A 104 -9.25 -15.79 6.34
C TRP A 104 -10.07 -14.49 6.29
N TYR A 105 -9.46 -13.34 6.61
CA TYR A 105 -10.16 -12.06 6.49
C TYR A 105 -10.54 -11.74 5.04
N GLY A 106 -9.69 -12.11 4.08
CA GLY A 106 -9.98 -11.96 2.65
C GLY A 106 -11.22 -12.75 2.25
N GLU A 107 -11.24 -14.04 2.58
CA GLU A 107 -12.36 -14.95 2.30
C GLU A 107 -13.66 -14.44 2.94
N TYR A 108 -13.61 -14.02 4.21
CA TYR A 108 -14.77 -13.48 4.91
C TYR A 108 -15.40 -12.28 4.19
N ILE A 109 -14.59 -11.32 3.71
CA ILE A 109 -15.13 -10.15 2.99
C ILE A 109 -15.60 -10.53 1.58
N GLU A 110 -14.93 -11.46 0.90
CA GLU A 110 -15.37 -11.98 -0.40
C GLU A 110 -16.76 -12.66 -0.29
N ASP A 111 -16.99 -13.45 0.76
CA ASP A 111 -18.29 -14.05 1.07
C ASP A 111 -19.37 -12.98 1.31
N MET A 112 -19.02 -11.88 1.97
CA MET A 112 -19.93 -10.75 2.19
C MET A 112 -20.35 -10.05 0.88
N PHE A 113 -19.54 -10.11 -0.18
CA PHE A 113 -19.93 -9.61 -1.51
C PHE A 113 -20.79 -10.59 -2.31
N ALA A 114 -20.67 -11.89 -2.01
CA ALA A 114 -21.43 -12.94 -2.68
C ALA A 114 -22.84 -13.14 -2.08
N SER A 115 -23.04 -12.71 -0.84
CA SER A 115 -24.34 -12.68 -0.15
C SER A 115 -25.25 -11.55 -0.61
#